data_AF-A0A348WIN4-F1
#
_entry.id   AF-A0A348WIN4-F1
#
_cell.length_a   1.000
_cell.length_b   1.000
_cell.length_c   1.000
_cell.angle_alpha   90.00
_cell.angle_beta   90.00
_cell.angle_gamma   90.00
#
_symmetry.space_group_name_H-M   'P 1'
#
loop_
_entity.id
_entity.type
_entity.pdbx_description
1 polymer ?
#
loop_
_entity_poly.entity_id
_entity_poly.type
_entity_poly.pdbx_seq_one_letter_code
_entity_poly.pdbx_strand_id
1 'polypeptide(L)'
;VGFNMGDRVFWPQSASYIPYADTPEAWSDRLREIISEKGVTDIVLYGDTRPIHAEAVAQARAAGITIHVFEEGYLRPYWVTYERGGSNGNSRLMEMSVSQMRRDLELSDMDSALPPASWGDMRHHIFYGALYHWFVLFWNRGYRGFRPHRTLSVSAE
;
A
#
# COMPACT_ATOMS: atom_id res chain seq x y z
N VAL A 1 2.89 -5.58 8.62
CA VAL A 1 4.37 -5.53 8.66
C VAL A 1 4.78 -4.13 8.28
N GLY A 2 5.71 -3.51 9.00
CA GLY A 2 6.20 -2.17 8.65
C GLY A 2 7.72 -2.15 8.48
N PHE A 3 8.19 -1.28 7.60
CA PHE A 3 9.54 -1.28 7.05
C PHE A 3 10.36 -0.07 7.50
N ASN A 4 9.73 0.89 8.17
CA ASN A 4 10.40 2.06 8.73
C ASN A 4 9.68 2.58 9.98
N MET A 5 10.28 3.58 10.64
CA MET A 5 9.76 4.18 11.86
C MET A 5 8.43 4.93 11.65
N GLY A 6 8.23 5.55 10.48
CA GLY A 6 6.96 6.15 10.13
C GLY A 6 5.83 5.11 10.19
N ASP A 7 6.02 3.94 9.57
CA ASP A 7 5.03 2.86 9.62
C ASP A 7 4.69 2.45 11.06
N ARG A 8 5.69 2.45 11.95
CA ARG A 8 5.49 2.09 13.36
C ARG A 8 4.69 3.15 14.12
N VAL A 9 5.03 4.42 13.95
CA VAL A 9 4.38 5.52 14.67
C VAL A 9 2.93 5.69 14.24
N PHE A 10 2.65 5.52 12.95
CA PHE A 10 1.30 5.63 12.40
C PHE A 10 0.46 4.36 12.52
N TRP A 11 1.02 3.27 13.06
CA TRP A 11 0.26 2.05 13.33
C TRP A 11 -0.36 2.09 14.75
N PRO A 12 -1.69 2.15 14.89
CA PRO A 12 -2.34 2.42 16.18
C PRO A 12 -2.18 1.27 17.20
N GLN A 13 -1.95 0.04 16.74
CA GLN A 13 -1.94 -1.16 17.57
C GLN A 13 -0.53 -1.75 17.66
N SER A 14 0.27 -1.23 18.60
CA SER A 14 1.68 -1.64 18.74
C SER A 14 1.89 -3.15 18.92
N ALA A 15 0.95 -3.85 19.56
CA ALA A 15 1.02 -5.30 19.78
C ALA A 15 0.87 -6.14 18.50
N SER A 16 0.19 -5.62 17.47
CA SER A 16 0.03 -6.30 16.17
C SER A 16 1.08 -5.87 15.14
N TYR A 17 1.91 -4.88 15.48
CA TYR A 17 2.94 -4.38 14.58
C TYR A 17 4.12 -5.35 14.50
N ILE A 18 4.46 -5.77 13.28
CA ILE A 18 5.64 -6.60 13.00
C ILE A 18 6.69 -5.69 12.35
N PRO A 19 7.76 -5.30 13.07
CA PRO A 19 8.86 -4.55 12.48
C PRO A 19 9.67 -5.47 11.56
N TYR A 20 9.92 -5.01 10.33
CA TYR A 20 10.89 -5.63 9.42
C TYR A 20 12.12 -4.74 9.30
N ALA A 21 13.22 -5.13 9.93
CA ALA A 21 14.45 -4.34 10.00
C ALA A 21 15.61 -4.90 9.18
N ASP A 22 15.41 -6.08 8.58
CA ASP A 22 16.40 -6.77 7.75
C ASP A 22 16.46 -6.21 6.32
N THR A 23 17.36 -6.76 5.52
CA THR A 23 17.61 -6.34 4.14
C THR A 23 16.45 -6.69 3.20
N PRO A 24 16.19 -5.93 2.13
CA PRO A 24 15.13 -6.29 1.17
C PRO A 24 15.28 -7.68 0.57
N GLU A 25 16.51 -8.19 0.46
CA GLU A 25 16.80 -9.53 -0.07
C GLU A 25 16.27 -10.65 0.84
N ALA A 26 16.29 -10.45 2.16
CA ALA A 26 15.74 -11.41 3.14
C ALA A 26 14.20 -11.36 3.26
N TRP A 27 13.55 -10.42 2.56
CA TRP A 27 12.12 -10.17 2.73
C TRP A 27 11.27 -11.36 2.28
N SER A 28 11.65 -12.00 1.17
CA SER A 28 10.92 -13.14 0.63
C SER A 28 10.81 -14.27 1.66
N ASP A 29 11.92 -14.63 2.30
CA ASP A 29 11.94 -15.69 3.32
C ASP A 29 11.17 -15.29 4.56
N ARG A 30 11.38 -14.06 5.05
CA ARG A 30 10.68 -13.59 6.24
C ARG A 30 9.16 -13.49 6.03
N LEU A 31 8.71 -13.09 4.86
CA LEU A 31 7.29 -13.05 4.53
C LEU A 31 6.68 -14.46 4.56
N ARG A 32 7.37 -15.45 3.98
CA ARG A 32 6.94 -16.85 3.97
C ARG A 32 6.75 -17.39 5.39
N GLU A 33 7.71 -17.10 6.28
CA GLU A 33 7.62 -17.42 7.70
C GLU A 33 6.39 -16.78 8.34
N ILE A 34 6.19 -15.47 8.14
CA ILE A 34 5.04 -14.74 8.70
C ILE A 34 3.72 -15.35 8.23
N ILE A 35 3.59 -15.64 6.93
CA ILE A 35 2.39 -16.25 6.34
C ILE A 35 2.08 -17.57 7.04
N SER A 36 3.10 -18.43 7.21
CA SER A 36 2.93 -19.74 7.84
C SER A 36 2.68 -19.65 9.34
N GLU A 37 3.46 -18.85 10.07
CA GLU A 37 3.35 -18.68 11.54
C GLU A 37 2.00 -18.12 11.96
N LYS A 38 1.43 -17.21 11.16
CA LYS A 38 0.19 -16.50 11.49
C LYS A 38 -1.05 -17.08 10.80
N GLY A 39 -0.89 -18.02 9.87
CA GLY A 39 -2.00 -18.54 9.08
C GLY A 39 -2.71 -17.44 8.27
N VAL A 40 -1.93 -16.61 7.58
CA VAL A 40 -2.45 -15.44 6.85
C VAL A 40 -3.41 -15.88 5.74
N THR A 41 -4.63 -15.35 5.75
CA THR A 41 -5.66 -15.58 4.73
C THR A 41 -5.76 -14.45 3.70
N ASP A 42 -5.37 -13.24 4.11
CA ASP A 42 -5.51 -12.02 3.33
C ASP A 42 -4.26 -11.14 3.50
N ILE A 43 -3.80 -10.54 2.40
CA ILE A 43 -2.76 -9.51 2.40
C ILE A 43 -3.35 -8.21 1.87
N VAL A 44 -3.13 -7.14 2.64
CA VAL A 44 -3.56 -5.78 2.30
C VAL A 44 -2.33 -4.91 2.02
N LEU A 45 -2.33 -4.26 0.85
CA LEU A 45 -1.23 -3.43 0.36
C LEU A 45 -1.75 -2.05 -0.05
N TYR A 46 -0.91 -1.04 0.08
CA TYR A 46 -1.13 0.26 -0.57
C TYR A 46 -0.15 0.37 -1.76
N GLY A 47 -0.68 0.13 -2.95
CA GLY A 47 0.05 -0.12 -4.19
C GLY A 47 0.69 -1.49 -4.27
N ASP A 48 0.92 -1.99 -5.48
CA ASP A 48 1.37 -3.37 -5.76
C ASP A 48 2.69 -3.46 -6.55
N THR A 49 3.23 -2.32 -6.98
CA THR A 49 4.42 -2.27 -7.86
C THR A 49 5.76 -2.19 -7.12
N ARG A 50 5.76 -1.76 -5.85
CA ARG A 50 6.99 -1.67 -5.05
C ARG A 50 7.59 -3.08 -4.89
N PRO A 51 8.92 -3.28 -4.96
CA PRO A 51 9.51 -4.62 -4.89
C PRO A 51 9.03 -5.48 -3.71
N ILE A 52 8.95 -4.90 -2.51
CA ILE A 52 8.44 -5.58 -1.31
C ILE A 52 6.96 -5.98 -1.42
N HIS A 53 6.14 -5.20 -2.12
CA HIS A 53 4.72 -5.46 -2.35
C HIS A 53 4.53 -6.47 -3.49
N ALA A 54 5.29 -6.33 -4.57
CA ALA A 54 5.29 -7.27 -5.69
C ALA A 54 5.68 -8.69 -5.23
N GLU A 55 6.68 -8.81 -4.36
CA GLU A 55 7.03 -10.09 -3.72
C GLU A 55 5.86 -10.64 -2.88
N ALA A 56 5.19 -9.78 -2.12
CA ALA A 56 4.03 -10.19 -1.32
C ALA A 56 2.85 -10.66 -2.17
N VAL A 57 2.59 -9.98 -3.29
CA VAL A 57 1.60 -10.40 -4.28
C VAL A 57 1.97 -11.75 -4.88
N ALA A 58 3.23 -11.95 -5.28
CA ALA A 58 3.68 -13.21 -5.86
C ALA A 58 3.51 -14.39 -4.90
N GLN A 59 3.93 -14.24 -3.64
CA GLN A 59 3.75 -15.29 -2.62
C GLN A 59 2.28 -15.53 -2.29
N ALA A 60 1.47 -14.47 -2.17
CA ALA A 60 0.05 -14.61 -1.90
C ALA A 60 -0.66 -15.41 -3.00
N ARG A 61 -0.37 -15.12 -4.27
CA ARG A 61 -0.92 -15.88 -5.41
C ARG A 61 -0.52 -17.34 -5.35
N ALA A 62 0.75 -17.63 -5.08
CA ALA A 62 1.25 -19.01 -4.97
C ALA A 62 0.60 -19.78 -3.81
N ALA A 63 0.25 -19.09 -2.72
CA ALA A 63 -0.37 -19.67 -1.53
C ALA A 63 -1.91 -19.65 -1.54
N GLY A 64 -2.55 -19.08 -2.58
CA GLY A 64 -4.01 -18.94 -2.64
C GLY A 64 -4.58 -17.93 -1.63
N ILE A 65 -3.77 -16.98 -1.17
CA ILE A 65 -4.13 -15.91 -0.22
C ILE A 65 -4.82 -14.78 -0.96
N THR A 66 -5.87 -14.20 -0.37
CA THR A 66 -6.60 -13.08 -0.96
C THR A 66 -5.75 -11.81 -0.93
N ILE A 67 -5.73 -11.07 -2.03
CA ILE A 67 -4.93 -9.85 -2.17
C ILE A 67 -5.88 -8.65 -2.28
N HIS A 68 -5.69 -7.68 -1.40
CA HIS A 68 -6.39 -6.41 -1.36
C HIS A 68 -5.39 -5.30 -1.65
N VAL A 69 -5.61 -4.54 -2.72
CA VAL A 69 -4.75 -3.42 -3.09
C VAL A 69 -5.54 -2.13 -3.01
N PHE A 70 -5.05 -1.20 -2.21
CA PHE A 70 -5.50 0.18 -2.17
C PHE A 70 -4.55 1.05 -2.97
N GLU A 71 -5.08 2.06 -3.66
CA GLU A 71 -4.27 3.04 -4.38
C GLU A 71 -4.88 4.44 -4.25
N GLU A 72 -4.10 5.45 -4.66
CA GLU A 72 -4.62 6.81 -4.77
C GLU A 72 -5.80 6.85 -5.76
N GLY A 73 -6.91 7.46 -5.35
CA GLY A 73 -8.12 7.52 -6.18
C GLY A 73 -7.89 8.23 -7.51
N TYR A 74 -8.60 7.78 -8.56
CA TYR A 74 -8.66 8.47 -9.85
C TYR A 74 -9.27 9.88 -9.71
N LEU A 75 -10.23 10.04 -8.78
CA LEU A 75 -10.81 11.32 -8.40
C LEU A 75 -10.16 11.78 -7.10
N ARG A 76 -9.30 12.80 -7.17
CA ARG A 76 -8.61 13.33 -5.99
C ARG A 76 -9.35 14.54 -5.41
N PRO A 77 -9.17 14.82 -4.11
CA PRO A 77 -8.29 14.15 -3.14
C PRO A 77 -8.95 13.18 -2.15
N TYR A 78 -10.26 12.96 -2.24
CA TYR A 78 -11.02 12.27 -1.18
C TYR A 78 -11.20 10.76 -1.37
N TRP A 79 -10.77 10.23 -2.52
CA TRP A 79 -11.00 8.84 -2.86
C TRP A 79 -9.71 8.04 -2.84
N VAL A 80 -9.86 6.79 -2.44
CA VAL A 80 -8.90 5.71 -2.69
C VAL A 80 -9.59 4.68 -3.57
N THR A 81 -8.84 4.04 -4.45
CA THR A 81 -9.34 2.84 -5.13
C THR A 81 -9.09 1.63 -4.24
N TYR A 82 -9.97 0.64 -4.36
CA TYR A 82 -9.80 -0.68 -3.76
C TYR A 82 -10.05 -1.72 -4.83
N GLU A 83 -9.07 -2.60 -5.04
CA GLU A 83 -9.14 -3.66 -6.03
C GLU A 83 -8.61 -4.98 -5.46
N ARG A 84 -9.15 -6.09 -5.96
CA ARG A 84 -8.66 -7.44 -5.63
C ARG A 84 -7.69 -7.92 -6.70
N GLY A 85 -6.58 -8.50 -6.25
CA GLY A 85 -5.58 -9.11 -7.13
C GLY A 85 -4.55 -8.13 -7.71
N GLY A 86 -4.86 -6.85 -7.89
CA GLY A 86 -3.94 -5.86 -8.44
C GLY A 86 -4.63 -4.53 -8.71
N SER A 87 -3.83 -3.48 -8.89
CA SER A 87 -4.32 -2.13 -9.18
C SER A 87 -3.63 -1.53 -10.41
N ASN A 88 -4.17 -0.44 -10.96
CA ASN A 88 -3.57 0.26 -12.10
C ASN A 88 -3.29 -0.70 -13.28
N GLY A 89 -2.04 -0.86 -13.69
CA GLY A 89 -1.65 -1.77 -14.79
C GLY A 89 -1.89 -3.25 -14.50
N ASN A 90 -2.05 -3.65 -13.23
CA ASN A 90 -2.41 -5.01 -12.82
C ASN A 90 -3.90 -5.16 -12.48
N SER A 91 -4.70 -4.11 -12.73
CA SER A 91 -6.14 -4.12 -12.51
C SER A 91 -6.83 -5.09 -13.46
N ARG A 92 -7.91 -5.72 -13.00
CA ARG A 92 -8.84 -6.48 -13.86
C ARG A 92 -9.42 -5.62 -14.98
N LEU A 93 -9.51 -4.30 -14.78
CA LEU A 93 -9.99 -3.35 -15.80
C LEU A 93 -9.16 -3.40 -17.09
N MET A 94 -7.88 -3.76 -17.00
CA MET A 94 -7.01 -3.89 -18.19
C MET A 94 -7.43 -5.02 -19.13
N GLU A 95 -8.14 -6.02 -18.61
CA GLU A 95 -8.64 -7.17 -19.36
C GLU A 95 -10.10 -7.00 -19.78
N MET A 96 -10.77 -5.94 -19.33
CA MET A 96 -12.17 -5.68 -19.61
C MET A 96 -12.32 -4.87 -20.91
N SER A 97 -13.25 -5.30 -21.76
CA SER A 97 -13.68 -4.49 -22.89
C SER A 97 -14.58 -3.34 -22.43
N VAL A 98 -14.60 -2.24 -23.19
CA VAL A 98 -15.48 -1.09 -22.91
C VAL A 98 -16.96 -1.51 -22.83
N SER A 99 -17.37 -2.49 -23.65
CA SER A 99 -18.74 -3.02 -23.61
C SER A 99 -19.06 -3.74 -22.30
N GLN A 100 -18.10 -4.48 -21.73
CA GLN A 100 -18.26 -5.10 -20.41
C GLN A 100 -18.30 -4.05 -19.31
N MET A 101 -17.41 -3.04 -19.35
CA MET A 101 -17.43 -1.95 -18.37
C MET A 101 -18.77 -1.21 -18.34
N ARG A 102 -19.36 -0.92 -19.52
CA ARG A 102 -20.69 -0.28 -19.61
C ARG A 102 -21.78 -1.13 -18.95
N ARG A 103 -21.79 -2.43 -19.23
CA ARG A 103 -22.75 -3.36 -18.65
C ARG A 103 -22.60 -3.45 -17.12
N ASP A 104 -21.37 -3.54 -16.63
CA ASP A 104 -21.11 -3.61 -15.18
C ASP A 104 -21.46 -2.29 -14.48
N LEU A 105 -21.29 -1.14 -15.16
CA LEU A 105 -21.68 0.17 -14.66
C LEU A 105 -23.19 0.31 -14.50
N GLU A 106 -24.00 -0.25 -15.41
CA GLU A 106 -25.47 -0.26 -15.29
C GLU A 106 -25.96 -0.98 -14.03
N LEU A 107 -25.16 -1.92 -13.50
CA LEU A 107 -25.44 -2.66 -12.27
C LEU A 107 -24.87 -1.99 -11.02
N SER A 108 -24.11 -0.90 -11.18
CA SER A 108 -23.44 -0.21 -10.09
C SER A 108 -24.31 0.92 -9.55
N ASP A 109 -24.59 0.90 -8.25
CA ASP A 109 -25.34 1.96 -7.58
C ASP A 109 -24.46 3.21 -7.46
N MET A 110 -24.90 4.33 -8.04
CA MET A 110 -24.10 5.55 -8.21
C MET A 110 -24.26 6.56 -7.05
N ASP A 111 -24.81 6.13 -5.91
CA ASP A 111 -24.90 6.95 -4.68
C ASP A 111 -23.53 7.08 -3.98
N SER A 112 -22.48 7.39 -4.75
CA SER A 112 -21.22 7.86 -4.20
C SER A 112 -21.39 9.32 -3.79
N ALA A 113 -21.20 9.61 -2.51
CA ALA A 113 -21.13 10.99 -2.02
C ALA A 113 -20.15 11.78 -2.91
N LEU A 114 -20.55 12.91 -3.49
CA LEU A 114 -19.61 13.69 -4.27
C LEU A 114 -18.58 14.32 -3.34
N PRO A 115 -17.27 14.26 -3.67
CA PRO A 115 -16.28 15.00 -2.91
C PRO A 115 -16.61 16.50 -2.98
N PRO A 116 -16.36 17.27 -1.91
CA PRO A 116 -16.55 18.71 -1.97
C PRO A 116 -15.68 19.31 -3.08
N ALA A 117 -16.20 20.32 -3.77
CA ALA A 117 -15.50 21.06 -4.83
C ALA A 117 -14.42 22.02 -4.27
N SER A 118 -13.68 21.56 -3.25
CA SER A 118 -12.50 22.22 -2.73
C SER A 118 -11.30 21.34 -3.02
N TRP A 119 -10.21 21.97 -3.43
CA TRP A 119 -8.90 21.33 -3.32
C TRP A 119 -8.72 20.96 -1.85
N GLY A 120 -8.62 19.66 -1.60
CA GLY A 120 -8.53 19.11 -0.24
C GLY A 120 -7.41 19.76 0.55
N ASP A 121 -7.47 19.62 1.86
CA ASP A 121 -6.64 20.39 2.77
C ASP A 121 -5.16 19.97 2.63
N MET A 122 -4.44 20.68 1.75
CA MET A 122 -3.02 20.53 1.48
C MET A 122 -2.19 20.61 2.77
N ARG A 123 -2.72 21.27 3.82
CA ARG A 123 -2.09 21.31 5.15
C ARG A 123 -1.95 19.92 5.75
N HIS A 124 -2.96 19.06 5.64
CA HIS A 124 -2.89 17.69 6.15
C HIS A 124 -1.88 16.86 5.36
N HIS A 125 -1.85 17.00 4.03
CA HIS A 125 -0.87 16.32 3.19
C HIS A 125 0.57 16.73 3.55
N ILE A 126 0.82 18.04 3.66
CA ILE A 126 2.13 18.58 4.05
C ILE A 126 2.49 18.13 5.47
N PHE A 127 1.56 18.24 6.43
CA PHE A 127 1.82 17.93 7.83
C PHE A 127 2.15 16.46 8.04
N TYR A 128 1.27 15.55 7.58
CA TYR A 128 1.49 14.12 7.74
C TYR A 128 2.67 13.63 6.89
N GLY A 129 2.84 14.20 5.70
CA GLY A 129 4.02 13.94 4.87
C GLY A 129 5.31 14.31 5.60
N ALA A 130 5.42 15.55 6.09
CA ALA A 130 6.60 16.04 6.81
C ALA A 130 6.85 15.24 8.10
N LEU A 131 5.80 14.96 8.88
CA LEU A 131 5.91 14.21 10.13
C LEU A 131 6.37 12.77 9.89
N TYR A 132 5.80 12.08 8.90
CA TYR A 132 6.23 10.73 8.52
C TYR A 132 7.69 10.71 8.10
N HIS A 133 8.10 11.62 7.20
CA HIS A 133 9.48 11.68 6.73
C HIS A 133 10.46 12.12 7.82
N TRP A 134 10.03 12.95 8.79
CA TRP A 134 10.84 13.28 9.95
C TRP A 134 11.20 12.04 10.77
N PHE A 135 10.24 11.13 11.02
CA PHE A 135 10.54 9.86 11.71
C PHE A 135 11.49 8.97 10.90
N VAL A 136 11.35 8.94 9.58
CA VAL A 136 12.24 8.18 8.69
C VAL A 136 13.66 8.76 8.67
N LEU A 137 13.83 10.08 8.74
CA LEU A 137 15.14 10.73 8.73
C LEU A 137 15.85 10.68 10.08
N PHE A 138 15.13 10.99 11.16
CA PHE A 138 15.75 11.24 12.47
C PHE A 138 15.60 10.06 13.45
N TRP A 139 14.67 9.14 13.23
CA TRP A 139 14.35 8.07 14.18
C TRP A 139 14.34 6.66 13.57
N ASN A 140 14.86 6.48 12.35
CA ASN A 140 14.85 5.17 11.67
C ASN A 140 16.01 4.23 12.03
N ARG A 141 16.74 4.51 13.13
CA ARG A 141 17.89 3.69 13.59
C ARG A 141 17.56 2.22 13.85
N GLY A 142 16.29 1.91 14.14
CA GLY A 142 15.79 0.55 14.33
C GLY A 142 15.56 -0.25 13.04
N TYR A 143 15.62 0.39 11.86
CA TYR A 143 15.36 -0.22 10.55
C TYR A 143 16.60 -0.10 9.67
N ARG A 144 17.69 -0.77 10.07
CA ARG A 144 18.99 -0.63 9.41
C ARG A 144 19.02 -1.17 7.97
N GLY A 145 18.14 -2.12 7.65
CA GLY A 145 17.97 -2.66 6.30
C GLY A 145 17.02 -1.85 5.40
N PHE A 146 16.43 -0.75 5.89
CA PHE A 146 15.52 0.06 5.09
C PHE A 146 16.23 0.68 3.89
N ARG A 147 15.74 0.37 2.69
CA ARG A 147 16.15 1.02 1.45
C ARG A 147 14.95 1.69 0.81
N PRO A 148 14.99 3.02 0.56
CA PRO A 148 13.95 3.70 -0.20
C PRO A 148 13.79 3.07 -1.58
N HIS A 149 12.55 2.92 -2.02
CA HIS A 149 12.23 2.46 -3.38
C HIS A 149 12.35 3.58 -4.43
N ARG A 150 12.46 4.84 -3.98
CA ARG A 150 12.70 6.00 -4.84
C ARG A 150 14.20 6.18 -5.03
N THR A 151 14.60 6.50 -6.26
CA THR A 151 15.99 6.81 -6.64
C THR A 151 16.50 8.11 -6.04
N LEU A 152 15.60 9.06 -5.72
CA LEU A 152 15.94 10.28 -5.00
C LEU A 152 15.74 10.07 -3.48
N SER A 153 16.78 10.34 -2.70
CA SER A 153 16.69 10.39 -1.24
C SER A 153 15.92 11.62 -0.79
N VAL A 154 15.21 11.53 0.33
CA VAL A 154 14.47 12.65 0.94
C VAL A 154 15.36 13.88 1.20
N SER A 155 16.67 13.69 1.42
CA SER A 155 17.65 14.77 1.60
C SER A 155 18.12 15.45 0.31
N ALA A 156 17.72 14.94 -0.86
CA ALA A 156 18.10 15.43 -2.17
C ALA A 156 16.92 16.08 -2.93
N GLU A 157 15.84 16.38 -2.20
CA GLU A 157 14.65 17.13 -2.63
C GLU A 157 14.75 18.57 -2.13
#